data_AF-A0A661C4U1-F1
#
_entry.id   AF-A0A661C4U1-F1
#
_cell.length_a   1.000
_cell.length_b   1.000
_cell.length_c   1.000
_cell.angle_alpha   90.00
_cell.angle_beta   90.00
_cell.angle_gamma   90.00
#
_symmetry.space_group_name_H-M   'P 1'
#
loop_
_entity.id
_entity.type
_entity.pdbx_description
1 polymer ?
#
loop_
_entity_poly.entity_id
_entity_poly.type
_entity_poly.pdbx_seq_one_letter_code
_entity_poly.pdbx_strand_id
1 'polypeptide(L)'
;MDIMTNNQYNLDKKSNSELREWIAQQKPDTAEYTAGIEESMRRVASIEEIMEKSEAPVCKRECIAAAIAVLLIIATIFAIVLTFE
;
A
#
# COMPACT_ATOMS: atom_id res chain seq x y z
N MET A 1 29.63 -10.31 10.44
CA MET A 1 28.28 -9.84 10.81
C MET A 1 27.54 -9.61 9.51
N ASP A 2 26.59 -10.52 9.24
CA ASP A 2 25.80 -10.67 8.02
C ASP A 2 25.31 -9.37 7.37
N ILE A 3 25.79 -9.09 6.16
CA ILE A 3 25.17 -8.11 5.23
C ILE A 3 24.15 -8.81 4.30
N MET A 4 24.07 -10.15 4.35
CA MET A 4 23.30 -10.94 3.40
C MET A 4 21.81 -11.11 3.78
N THR A 5 21.41 -10.79 5.01
CA THR A 5 20.04 -10.97 5.49
C THR A 5 19.14 -9.73 5.39
N ASN A 6 19.70 -8.53 5.27
CA ASN A 6 18.87 -7.31 5.30
C ASN A 6 18.31 -6.89 3.92
N ASN A 7 18.79 -7.51 2.84
CA ASN A 7 18.46 -7.12 1.46
C ASN A 7 17.45 -8.05 0.77
N GLN A 8 16.89 -9.01 1.52
CA GLN A 8 15.96 -9.99 0.98
C GLN A 8 14.52 -9.45 0.85
N TYR A 9 14.21 -8.32 1.50
CA TYR A 9 12.84 -7.79 1.64
C TYR A 9 12.55 -6.49 0.85
N ASN A 10 13.54 -5.84 0.23
CA ASN A 10 13.35 -4.61 -0.57
C ASN A 10 13.29 -4.91 -2.09
N LEU A 11 12.48 -5.89 -2.49
CA LEU A 11 12.29 -6.18 -3.92
C LEU A 11 11.49 -5.07 -4.64
N ASP A 12 10.69 -4.30 -3.90
CA ASP A 12 9.89 -3.17 -4.36
C ASP A 12 10.73 -1.95 -4.79
N LYS A 13 11.89 -1.75 -4.15
CA LYS A 13 12.80 -0.62 -4.42
C LYS A 13 13.86 -0.93 -5.46
N LYS A 14 13.94 -2.18 -5.93
CA LYS A 14 14.97 -2.59 -6.89
C LYS A 14 14.59 -2.18 -8.31
N SER A 15 15.54 -1.58 -9.01
CA SER A 15 15.40 -1.31 -10.45
C SER A 15 15.23 -2.63 -11.21
N ASN A 16 14.46 -2.62 -12.31
CA ASN A 16 14.24 -3.78 -13.18
C ASN A 16 15.56 -4.49 -13.61
N SER A 17 16.64 -3.72 -13.72
CA SER A 17 17.99 -4.22 -14.01
C SER A 17 18.63 -4.96 -12.83
N GLU A 18 18.54 -4.41 -11.62
CA GLU A 18 19.05 -5.02 -10.38
C GLU A 18 18.26 -6.26 -9.97
N LEU A 19 16.98 -6.32 -10.35
CA LEU A 19 16.10 -7.46 -10.15
C LEU A 19 16.53 -8.62 -11.05
N ARG A 20 16.79 -8.35 -12.33
CA ARG A 20 17.33 -9.35 -13.27
C ARG A 20 18.69 -9.87 -12.84
N GLU A 21 19.55 -9.01 -12.34
CA GLU A 21 20.87 -9.41 -11.81
C GLU A 21 20.74 -10.27 -10.54
N TRP A 22 19.80 -9.94 -9.65
CA TRP A 22 19.50 -10.76 -8.46
C TRP A 22 18.94 -12.13 -8.81
N ILE A 23 18.00 -12.19 -9.76
CA ILE A 23 17.44 -13.45 -10.26
C ILE A 23 18.53 -14.29 -10.96
N ALA A 24 19.46 -13.65 -11.67
CA ALA A 24 20.61 -14.34 -12.27
C ALA A 24 21.62 -14.85 -11.22
N GLN A 25 21.78 -14.17 -10.09
CA GLN A 25 22.62 -14.60 -8.96
C GLN A 25 21.99 -15.73 -8.14
N GLN A 26 20.65 -15.78 -8.07
CA GLN A 26 19.89 -16.91 -7.51
C GLN A 26 19.90 -18.07 -8.51
N LYS A 27 21.04 -18.80 -8.56
CA LYS A 27 21.35 -19.95 -9.43
C LYS A 27 20.08 -20.66 -9.99
N PRO A 28 19.62 -20.31 -11.21
CA PRO A 28 18.40 -20.85 -11.77
C PRO A 28 18.76 -22.05 -12.64
N ASP A 29 18.53 -23.27 -12.15
CA ASP A 29 18.78 -24.44 -12.99
C ASP A 29 17.65 -24.70 -13.99
N THR A 30 16.55 -23.93 -13.94
CA THR A 30 15.39 -24.10 -14.82
C THR A 30 14.75 -22.76 -15.20
N ALA A 31 14.48 -22.57 -16.49
CA ALA A 31 13.75 -21.42 -17.03
C ALA A 31 12.35 -21.24 -16.42
N GLU A 32 11.74 -22.33 -15.94
CA GLU A 32 10.49 -22.31 -15.17
C GLU A 32 10.60 -21.55 -13.85
N TYR A 33 11.75 -21.60 -13.17
CA TYR A 33 11.93 -20.90 -11.89
C TYR A 33 11.91 -19.39 -12.08
N THR A 34 12.62 -18.90 -13.11
CA THR A 34 12.63 -17.49 -13.50
C THR A 34 11.24 -17.02 -13.95
N ALA A 35 10.54 -17.83 -14.76
CA ALA A 35 9.18 -17.52 -15.20
C ALA A 35 8.19 -17.48 -14.03
N GLY A 36 8.34 -18.36 -13.04
CA GLY A 36 7.52 -18.39 -11.84
C GLY A 36 7.70 -17.15 -10.96
N ILE A 37 8.93 -16.65 -10.83
CA ILE A 37 9.21 -15.41 -10.10
C ILE A 37 8.61 -14.19 -10.82
N GLU A 38 8.79 -14.11 -12.14
CA GLU A 38 8.26 -13.00 -12.94
C GLU A 38 6.73 -12.94 -12.91
N GLU A 39 6.06 -14.09 -13.03
CA GLU A 39 4.60 -14.19 -12.92
C GLU A 39 4.11 -13.85 -11.50
N SER A 40 4.83 -14.28 -10.46
CA SER A 40 4.48 -13.96 -9.07
C SER A 40 4.58 -12.45 -8.79
N MET A 41 5.64 -11.80 -9.28
CA MET A 41 5.81 -10.35 -9.16
C MET A 41 4.74 -9.59 -9.93
N ARG A 42 4.38 -10.05 -11.13
CA ARG A 42 3.27 -9.46 -11.90
C ARG A 42 1.95 -9.55 -11.15
N ARG A 43 1.67 -10.68 -10.49
CA ARG A 43 0.45 -10.85 -9.68
C ARG A 43 0.45 -9.93 -8.46
N VAL A 44 1.57 -9.83 -7.74
CA VAL A 44 1.69 -8.93 -6.58
C VAL A 44 1.45 -7.48 -7.00
N ALA A 45 2.09 -7.02 -8.08
CA ALA A 45 1.90 -5.67 -8.60
C ALA A 45 0.43 -5.38 -8.99
N SER A 46 -0.27 -6.37 -9.54
CA SER A 46 -1.69 -6.21 -9.88
C SER A 46 -2.59 -6.07 -8.64
N ILE A 47 -2.26 -6.77 -7.55
CA ILE A 47 -3.02 -6.72 -6.29
C ILE A 47 -2.78 -5.39 -5.59
N GLU A 48 -1.53 -4.90 -5.54
CA GLU A 48 -1.21 -3.58 -5.00
C GLU A 48 -1.92 -2.46 -5.76
N GLU A 49 -1.95 -2.50 -7.10
CA GLU A 49 -2.64 -1.49 -7.90
C GLU A 49 -4.16 -1.46 -7.63
N ILE A 50 -4.77 -2.64 -7.45
CA ILE A 50 -6.19 -2.73 -7.08
C ILE A 50 -6.42 -2.24 -5.65
N MET A 51 -5.52 -2.59 -4.73
CA MET A 51 -5.62 -2.19 -3.33
C MET A 51 -5.51 -0.67 -3.20
N GLU A 52 -4.53 -0.03 -3.84
CA GLU A 52 -4.33 1.41 -3.84
C GLU A 52 -5.55 2.15 -4.44
N LYS A 53 -6.10 1.64 -5.55
CA LYS A 53 -7.34 2.19 -6.15
C LYS A 53 -8.56 1.99 -5.26
N SER A 54 -8.57 0.98 -4.40
CA SER A 54 -9.68 0.68 -3.48
C SER A 54 -9.56 1.41 -2.13
N GLU A 55 -8.36 1.73 -1.67
CA GLU A 55 -8.13 2.53 -0.45
C GLU A 55 -8.47 4.00 -0.65
N ALA A 56 -8.18 4.56 -1.83
CA ALA A 56 -8.50 5.95 -2.15
C ALA A 56 -10.00 6.33 -1.97
N PRO A 57 -10.99 5.53 -2.41
CA PRO A 57 -12.41 5.81 -2.15
C PRO A 57 -12.83 5.54 -0.69
N VAL A 58 -12.16 4.63 0.02
CA VAL A 58 -12.46 4.35 1.44
C VAL A 58 -12.02 5.52 2.32
N CYS A 59 -10.77 5.98 2.16
CA CYS A 59 -10.23 7.10 2.93
C CYS A 59 -11.04 8.39 2.72
N LYS A 60 -11.47 8.66 1.47
CA LYS A 60 -12.33 9.82 1.17
C LYS A 60 -13.69 9.76 1.88
N ARG A 61 -14.31 8.58 2.00
CA ARG A 61 -15.60 8.43 2.68
C ARG A 61 -15.48 8.63 4.18
N GLU A 62 -14.40 8.12 4.77
CA GLU A 62 -14.13 8.28 6.20
C GLU A 62 -13.86 9.74 6.57
N CYS A 63 -13.10 10.48 5.74
CA CYS A 63 -12.89 11.91 5.94
C CYS A 63 -14.20 12.72 5.88
N ILE A 64 -15.11 12.38 4.96
CA ILE A 64 -16.42 13.05 4.87
C ILE A 64 -17.26 12.76 6.12
N ALA A 65 -17.32 11.50 6.56
CA ALA A 65 -18.06 11.12 7.76
C ALA A 65 -17.52 11.82 9.01
N ALA A 66 -16.19 11.88 9.17
CA ALA A 66 -15.55 12.58 10.27
C ALA A 66 -15.86 14.09 10.25
N ALA A 67 -15.83 14.73 9.08
CA ALA A 67 -16.17 16.14 8.93
C ALA A 67 -17.62 16.44 9.33
N ILE A 68 -18.58 15.59 8.91
CA ILE A 68 -19.99 15.73 9.28
C ILE A 68 -20.19 15.59 10.80
N ALA A 69 -19.51 14.62 11.42
CA ALA A 69 -19.60 14.43 12.87
C ALA A 69 -19.13 15.67 13.65
N VAL A 70 -18.02 16.29 13.24
CA VAL A 70 -17.51 17.52 13.86
C VAL A 70 -18.49 18.68 13.69
N LEU A 71 -19.07 18.86 12.50
CA LEU A 71 -20.05 19.91 12.25
C LEU A 71 -21.32 19.76 13.12
N LEU A 72 -21.80 18.53 13.33
CA LEU A 72 -22.96 18.26 14.19
C LEU A 72 -22.68 18.61 15.66
N ILE A 73 -21.47 18.31 16.15
CA ILE A 73 -21.06 18.66 17.51
C ILE A 73 -21.07 20.18 17.67
N ILE A 74 -20.47 20.91 16.74
CA ILE A 74 -20.44 22.38 16.75
C ILE A 74 -21.86 22.96 16.74
N ALA A 75 -22.71 22.49 15.83
CA ALA A 75 -24.10 22.96 15.72
C ALA A 75 -24.89 22.72 17.02
N THR A 76 -24.66 21.58 17.68
CA THR A 76 -25.30 21.24 18.96
C THR A 76 -24.85 22.18 20.07
N ILE A 77 -23.56 22.49 20.16
CA ILE A 77 -23.03 23.45 21.14
C ILE A 77 -23.64 24.83 20.90
N PHE A 78 -23.70 25.30 19.65
CA PHE A 78 -24.34 26.58 19.31
C PHE A 78 -25.82 26.61 19.68
N ALA A 79 -26.57 25.55 19.39
CA ALA A 79 -27.98 25.47 19.74
C ALA A 79 -28.20 25.54 21.26
N ILE A 80 -27.37 24.85 22.04
CA ILE A 80 -27.40 24.93 23.51
C ILE A 80 -27.13 26.36 23.95
N VAL A 81 -26.02 26.98 23.51
CA VAL A 81 -25.65 28.34 23.90
C VAL A 81 -26.78 29.34 23.59
N LEU A 82 -27.34 29.31 22.37
CA LEU A 82 -28.43 30.20 21.97
C LEU A 82 -29.75 29.95 22.72
N THR A 83 -29.95 28.75 23.27
CA THR A 83 -31.17 28.44 24.05
C THR A 83 -31.06 28.93 25.49
N PHE A 84 -29.83 29.09 26.01
CA PHE A 84 -29.55 29.54 27.38
C PHE A 84 -29.13 31.02 27.47
N GLU A 85 -29.10 31.74 26.35
CA GLU A 85 -28.98 33.20 26.24
C GLU A 85 -30.38 33.86 26.22
#